data_AF-A0A7D6HY32-F1
#
_entry.id   AF-A0A7D6HY32-F1
#
_cell.length_a   1.000
_cell.length_b   1.000
_cell.length_c   1.000
_cell.angle_alpha   90.00
_cell.angle_beta   90.00
_cell.angle_gamma   90.00
#
_symmetry.space_group_name_H-M   'P 1'
#
loop_
_entity.id
_entity.type
_entity.pdbx_description
1 polymer ?
#
loop_
_entity_poly.entity_id
_entity_poly.type
_entity_poly.pdbx_seq_one_letter_code
_entity_poly.pdbx_strand_id
1 'polypeptide(L)'
;MRGVIKEIFAPHSHDAAAGLDNALESSAAGIRAVKISLVVLGVTAIAQIVIVILSGSIALAADTIHNFADALTAVPLWIAFALSTKAATRRYTYGFGRVEDLAGLFVVAMIALSAIIAGYEAVQRLINPHPVEHVGWVALAGLLGFIGNEWVALYRIRVGRRIGSAALVADGLHARTDGITSLAVLGGAGGIALGFPLADPIFGLVITVAILTVLRTAARDVFRRLMDGVDPEFIDTAETALAARPGVRSVRSVRMRWIGHCLHADAELDIDPTLSLAEAHHIAHGAEHDLVHVVPKLATAMIHAYPADDDNPAELFPQSDLTATTLQTRRRWLRRVLKLQ
;
A
#
# COMPACT_ATOMS: atom_id res chain seq x y z
N MET A 1 -23.40 5.93 48.97
CA MET A 1 -23.38 7.02 47.95
C MET A 1 -21.97 7.53 47.62
N ARG A 2 -20.93 6.68 47.56
CA ARG A 2 -19.56 7.08 47.17
C ARG A 2 -18.95 6.29 45.99
N GLY A 3 -19.68 5.29 45.46
CA GLY A 3 -19.25 4.52 44.28
C GLY A 3 -19.74 5.10 42.95
N VAL A 4 -20.93 5.69 42.92
CA VAL A 4 -21.61 6.13 41.67
C VAL A 4 -20.98 7.39 41.05
N ILE A 5 -20.28 8.22 41.83
CA ILE A 5 -19.70 9.48 41.32
C ILE A 5 -18.34 9.25 40.64
N LYS A 6 -17.71 8.08 40.82
CA LYS A 6 -16.37 7.80 40.27
C LYS A 6 -16.40 7.30 38.82
N GLU A 7 -17.52 6.74 38.36
CA GLU A 7 -17.69 6.30 36.96
C GLU A 7 -18.02 7.44 36.00
N ILE A 8 -18.60 8.54 36.48
CA ILE A 8 -18.97 9.70 35.64
C ILE A 8 -17.75 10.60 35.34
N PHE A 9 -16.66 10.48 36.10
CA PHE A 9 -15.46 11.33 36.00
C PHE A 9 -14.17 10.57 35.68
N ALA A 10 -14.24 9.30 35.29
CA ALA A 10 -13.09 8.58 34.79
C ALA A 10 -12.94 8.88 33.28
N PRO A 11 -11.87 9.58 32.84
CA PRO A 11 -11.61 9.71 31.41
C PRO A 11 -11.27 8.31 30.88
N HIS A 12 -12.09 7.78 29.98
CA HIS A 12 -11.88 6.49 29.32
C HIS A 12 -10.72 6.60 28.33
N SER A 13 -9.48 6.56 28.82
CA SER A 13 -8.25 6.62 28.01
C SER A 13 -7.85 5.27 27.37
N HIS A 14 -8.66 4.22 27.56
CA HIS A 14 -8.29 2.85 27.17
C HIS A 14 -8.44 2.61 25.65
N ASP A 15 -9.41 3.24 24.99
CA ASP A 15 -9.70 2.99 23.57
C ASP A 15 -8.73 3.73 22.64
N ALA A 16 -8.37 4.98 22.98
CA ALA A 16 -7.29 5.70 22.30
C ALA A 16 -5.93 5.00 22.47
N ALA A 17 -5.71 4.34 23.61
CA ALA A 17 -4.52 3.53 23.83
C ALA A 17 -4.54 2.26 22.96
N ALA A 18 -5.68 1.58 22.84
CA ALA A 18 -5.83 0.40 21.97
C ALA A 18 -5.60 0.71 20.48
N GLY A 19 -6.10 1.86 19.99
CA GLY A 19 -5.84 2.33 18.63
C GLY A 19 -4.35 2.62 18.38
N LEU A 20 -3.67 3.23 19.36
CA LEU A 20 -2.23 3.51 19.30
C LEU A 20 -1.39 2.22 19.35
N ASP A 21 -1.74 1.26 20.20
CA ASP A 21 -1.03 0.00 20.33
C ASP A 21 -1.09 -0.80 19.02
N ASN A 22 -2.27 -0.88 18.39
CA ASN A 22 -2.43 -1.50 17.07
C ASN A 22 -1.55 -0.82 16.00
N ALA A 23 -1.46 0.51 16.00
CA ALA A 23 -0.65 1.28 15.05
C ALA A 23 0.88 1.07 15.25
N LEU A 24 1.30 0.87 16.49
CA LEU A 24 2.69 0.57 16.82
C LEU A 24 3.04 -0.87 16.43
N GLU A 25 2.15 -1.83 16.65
CA GLU A 25 2.33 -3.22 16.22
C GLU A 25 2.44 -3.35 14.69
N SER A 26 1.58 -2.66 13.94
CA SER A 26 1.63 -2.62 12.47
C SER A 26 2.92 -1.97 11.96
N SER A 27 3.37 -0.88 12.60
CA SER A 27 4.66 -0.27 12.29
C SER A 27 5.83 -1.23 12.54
N ALA A 28 5.82 -1.94 13.67
CA ALA A 28 6.85 -2.92 14.01
C ALA A 28 6.87 -4.11 13.03
N ALA A 29 5.69 -4.57 12.58
CA ALA A 29 5.57 -5.58 11.53
C ALA A 29 6.13 -5.07 10.19
N GLY A 30 5.87 -3.80 9.83
CA GLY A 30 6.47 -3.14 8.66
C GLY A 30 8.00 -3.09 8.72
N ILE A 31 8.56 -2.63 9.85
CA ILE A 31 10.02 -2.60 10.08
C ILE A 31 10.62 -4.00 9.95
N ARG A 32 9.98 -5.01 10.58
CA ARG A 32 10.44 -6.40 10.51
C ARG A 32 10.42 -6.91 9.07
N ALA A 33 9.36 -6.59 8.32
CA ALA A 33 9.23 -7.01 6.94
C ALA A 33 10.35 -6.43 6.06
N VAL A 34 10.62 -5.13 6.19
CA VAL A 34 11.70 -4.48 5.44
C VAL A 34 13.07 -5.02 5.83
N LYS A 35 13.34 -5.23 7.14
CA LYS A 35 14.60 -5.82 7.61
C LYS A 35 14.85 -7.22 7.07
N ILE A 36 13.88 -8.12 7.17
CA ILE A 36 14.01 -9.48 6.63
C ILE A 36 14.23 -9.42 5.13
N SER A 37 13.49 -8.55 4.42
CA SER A 37 13.67 -8.39 2.98
C SER A 37 15.07 -7.88 2.62
N LEU A 38 15.61 -6.89 3.34
CA LEU A 38 16.97 -6.39 3.15
C LEU A 38 18.02 -7.47 3.40
N VAL A 39 17.83 -8.32 4.41
CA VAL A 39 18.73 -9.45 4.67
C VAL A 39 18.69 -10.45 3.52
N VAL A 40 17.50 -10.82 3.05
CA VAL A 40 17.35 -11.76 1.92
C VAL A 40 17.97 -11.19 0.65
N LEU A 41 17.65 -9.95 0.29
CA LEU A 41 18.24 -9.27 -0.88
C LEU A 41 19.75 -9.13 -0.73
N GLY A 42 20.25 -8.80 0.46
CA GLY A 42 21.68 -8.71 0.74
C GLY A 42 22.40 -10.04 0.58
N VAL A 43 21.81 -11.14 1.07
CA VAL A 43 22.34 -12.50 0.88
C VAL A 43 22.34 -12.89 -0.60
N THR A 44 21.26 -12.60 -1.33
CA THR A 44 21.18 -12.84 -2.78
C THR A 44 22.24 -12.03 -3.53
N ALA A 45 22.41 -10.74 -3.21
CA ALA A 45 23.42 -9.88 -3.81
C ALA A 45 24.84 -10.38 -3.53
N ILE A 46 25.15 -10.82 -2.30
CA ILE A 46 26.46 -11.42 -1.97
C ILE A 46 26.69 -12.70 -2.80
N ALA A 47 25.68 -13.56 -2.93
CA ALA A 47 25.79 -14.76 -3.75
C ALA A 47 26.06 -14.41 -5.23
N GLN A 48 25.39 -13.39 -5.77
CA GLN A 48 25.64 -12.89 -7.12
C GLN A 48 27.06 -12.30 -7.26
N ILE A 49 27.56 -11.53 -6.28
CA ILE A 49 28.94 -11.02 -6.27
C ILE A 49 29.96 -12.17 -6.36
N VAL A 50 29.75 -13.25 -5.60
CA VAL A 50 30.62 -14.44 -5.67
C VAL A 50 30.60 -15.03 -7.09
N ILE A 51 29.43 -15.14 -7.71
CA ILE A 51 29.30 -15.62 -9.08
C ILE A 51 30.03 -14.69 -10.07
N VAL A 52 29.92 -13.37 -9.91
CA VAL A 52 30.64 -12.39 -10.72
C VAL A 52 32.16 -12.61 -10.62
N ILE A 53 32.68 -12.71 -9.40
CA ILE A 53 34.12 -12.89 -9.15
C ILE A 53 34.61 -14.19 -9.79
N LEU A 54 33.85 -15.29 -9.67
CA LEU A 54 34.21 -16.58 -10.25
C LEU A 54 34.07 -16.60 -11.79
N SER A 55 33.10 -15.87 -12.33
CA SER A 55 32.86 -15.80 -13.77
C SER A 55 33.83 -14.88 -14.51
N GLY A 56 34.38 -13.86 -13.83
CA GLY A 56 35.19 -12.80 -14.46
C GLY A 56 34.41 -11.87 -15.40
N SER A 57 33.07 -11.96 -15.42
CA SER A 57 32.23 -11.25 -16.39
C SER A 57 31.91 -9.82 -15.95
N ILE A 58 32.32 -8.83 -16.75
CA ILE A 58 31.98 -7.41 -16.57
C ILE A 58 30.47 -7.18 -16.72
N ALA A 59 29.81 -7.89 -17.64
CA ALA A 59 28.37 -7.81 -17.83
C ALA A 59 27.61 -8.25 -16.58
N LEU A 60 28.09 -9.30 -15.92
CA LEU A 60 27.47 -9.81 -14.69
C LEU A 60 27.74 -8.89 -13.49
N ALA A 61 28.89 -8.20 -13.47
CA ALA A 61 29.20 -7.18 -12.46
C ALA A 61 28.22 -6.00 -12.53
N ALA A 62 27.90 -5.53 -13.74
CA ALA A 62 26.93 -4.45 -13.93
C ALA A 62 25.52 -4.84 -13.41
N ASP A 63 25.07 -6.06 -13.73
CA ASP A 63 23.78 -6.59 -13.26
C ASP A 63 23.72 -6.73 -11.72
N THR A 64 24.85 -7.11 -11.11
CA THR A 64 24.95 -7.22 -9.65
C THR A 64 24.91 -5.85 -8.95
N ILE A 65 25.55 -4.83 -9.53
CA ILE A 65 25.48 -3.45 -9.02
C ILE A 65 24.04 -2.93 -9.10
N HIS A 66 23.34 -3.22 -10.19
CA HIS A 66 21.94 -2.86 -10.35
C HIS A 66 21.06 -3.48 -9.26
N ASN A 67 21.13 -4.81 -9.08
CA ASN A 67 20.39 -5.52 -8.02
C ASN A 67 20.72 -4.99 -6.61
N PHE A 68 21.97 -4.60 -6.35
CA PHE A 68 22.36 -3.99 -5.08
C PHE A 68 21.77 -2.59 -4.88
N ALA A 69 21.78 -1.75 -5.93
CA ALA A 69 21.15 -0.43 -5.90
C ALA A 69 19.64 -0.53 -5.66
N ASP A 70 18.98 -1.50 -6.28
CA ASP A 70 17.56 -1.77 -6.07
C ASP A 70 17.27 -2.23 -4.64
N ALA A 71 18.11 -3.09 -4.06
CA ALA A 71 17.97 -3.45 -2.65
C ALA A 71 18.06 -2.22 -1.72
N LEU A 72 18.85 -1.21 -2.08
CA LEU A 72 19.01 0.03 -1.31
C LEU A 72 17.76 0.92 -1.35
N THR A 73 16.89 0.77 -2.35
CA THR A 73 15.62 1.51 -2.43
C THR A 73 14.64 1.19 -1.30
N ALA A 74 14.85 0.07 -0.60
CA ALA A 74 14.08 -0.29 0.60
C ALA A 74 14.50 0.51 1.85
N VAL A 75 15.65 1.19 1.83
CA VAL A 75 16.14 1.99 2.98
C VAL A 75 15.23 3.18 3.28
N PRO A 76 14.81 4.02 2.30
CA PRO A 76 13.81 5.06 2.53
C PRO A 76 12.52 4.54 3.18
N LEU A 77 12.04 3.37 2.76
CA LEU A 77 10.86 2.74 3.35
C LEU A 77 11.10 2.30 4.80
N TRP A 78 12.26 1.73 5.10
CA TRP A 78 12.65 1.41 6.48
C TRP A 78 12.68 2.66 7.36
N ILE A 79 13.29 3.74 6.87
CA ILE A 79 13.34 5.04 7.57
C ILE A 79 11.92 5.57 7.80
N ALA A 80 11.03 5.46 6.81
CA ALA A 80 9.65 5.91 6.95
C ALA A 80 8.90 5.17 8.07
N PHE A 81 9.02 3.84 8.15
CA PHE A 81 8.44 3.08 9.26
C PHE A 81 9.09 3.40 10.61
N ALA A 82 10.40 3.66 10.65
CA ALA A 82 11.07 4.06 11.89
C ALA A 82 10.67 5.48 12.34
N LEU A 83 10.37 6.37 11.40
CA LEU A 83 9.85 7.70 11.69
C LEU A 83 8.38 7.66 12.07
N SER A 84 7.57 6.76 11.51
CA SER A 84 6.14 6.64 11.85
C SER A 84 5.91 6.21 13.30
N THR A 85 6.88 5.52 13.93
CA THR A 85 6.82 5.18 15.37
C THR A 85 7.13 6.35 16.31
N LYS A 86 7.54 7.52 15.78
CA LYS A 86 7.77 8.69 16.63
C LYS A 86 6.46 9.30 17.08
N ALA A 87 6.38 9.62 18.37
CA ALA A 87 5.23 10.29 18.96
C ALA A 87 4.92 11.64 18.28
N ALA A 88 3.63 11.99 18.27
CA ALA A 88 3.17 13.29 17.80
C ALA A 88 3.83 14.44 18.58
N THR A 89 4.07 15.55 17.90
CA THR A 89 4.66 16.75 18.50
C THR A 89 3.73 17.94 18.27
N ARG A 90 3.94 19.06 18.98
CA ARG A 90 3.14 20.29 18.76
C ARG A 90 3.20 20.82 17.33
N ARG A 91 4.29 20.52 16.59
CA ARG A 91 4.43 20.86 15.17
C ARG A 91 3.76 19.83 14.26
N TYR A 92 3.81 18.56 14.64
CA TYR A 92 3.25 17.43 13.89
C TYR A 92 2.18 16.73 14.74
N THR A 93 0.98 17.31 14.76
CA THR A 93 -0.11 16.93 15.68
C THR A 93 -0.68 15.54 15.42
N TYR A 94 -0.63 15.07 14.17
CA TYR A 94 -0.99 13.70 13.78
C TYR A 94 0.21 12.75 13.72
N GLY A 95 1.38 13.17 14.21
CA GLY A 95 2.62 12.41 14.13
C GLY A 95 3.20 12.33 12.71
N PHE A 96 3.99 11.29 12.46
CA PHE A 96 4.78 11.12 11.24
C PHE A 96 4.22 10.05 10.28
N GLY A 97 2.96 9.64 10.43
CA GLY A 97 2.36 8.58 9.60
C GLY A 97 2.42 8.87 8.09
N ARG A 98 2.27 10.13 7.67
CA ARG A 98 2.36 10.56 6.27
C ARG A 98 3.76 10.37 5.63
N VAL A 99 4.81 10.16 6.42
CA VAL A 99 6.15 9.85 5.88
C VAL A 99 6.13 8.53 5.11
N GLU A 100 5.24 7.60 5.47
CA GLU A 100 5.03 6.36 4.73
C GLU A 100 4.48 6.61 3.32
N ASP A 101 3.53 7.54 3.18
CA ASP A 101 2.99 7.92 1.86
C ASP A 101 4.08 8.54 0.98
N LEU A 102 4.98 9.34 1.56
CA LEU A 102 6.15 9.90 0.86
C LEU A 102 7.13 8.81 0.43
N ALA A 103 7.37 7.79 1.27
CA ALA A 103 8.18 6.64 0.86
C ALA A 103 7.51 5.85 -0.27
N GLY A 104 6.18 5.70 -0.24
CA GLY A 104 5.42 5.12 -1.34
C GLY A 104 5.61 5.89 -2.65
N LEU A 105 5.58 7.23 -2.60
CA LEU A 105 5.84 8.07 -3.78
C LEU A 105 7.27 7.90 -4.30
N PHE A 106 8.26 7.82 -3.41
CA PHE A 106 9.64 7.54 -3.78
C PHE A 106 9.78 6.19 -4.50
N VAL A 107 9.16 5.12 -3.97
CA VAL A 107 9.16 3.80 -4.61
C VAL A 107 8.50 3.86 -6.00
N VAL A 108 7.35 4.54 -6.13
CA VAL A 108 6.69 4.74 -7.43
C VAL A 108 7.61 5.47 -8.42
N ALA A 109 8.36 6.48 -7.96
CA ALA A 109 9.32 7.19 -8.79
C ALA A 109 10.49 6.28 -9.23
N MET A 110 11.00 5.41 -8.35
CA MET A 110 12.04 4.44 -8.70
C MET A 110 11.57 3.40 -9.72
N ILE A 111 10.34 2.89 -9.57
CA ILE A 111 9.73 2.00 -10.57
C ILE A 111 9.58 2.72 -11.92
N ALA A 112 9.17 3.99 -11.91
CA ALA A 112 9.05 4.79 -13.13
C ALA A 112 10.40 4.99 -13.83
N LEU A 113 11.44 5.32 -13.06
CA LEU A 113 12.81 5.45 -13.56
C LEU A 113 13.29 4.12 -14.17
N SER A 114 13.05 3.00 -13.47
CA SER A 114 13.39 1.65 -13.94
C SER A 114 12.68 1.30 -15.25
N ALA A 115 11.39 1.63 -15.39
CA ALA A 115 10.65 1.45 -16.64
C ALA A 115 11.25 2.25 -17.81
N ILE A 116 11.67 3.49 -17.56
CA ILE A 116 12.29 4.34 -18.58
C ILE A 116 13.64 3.77 -19.02
N ILE A 117 14.49 3.38 -18.07
CA ILE A 117 15.81 2.80 -18.34
C ILE A 117 15.64 1.48 -19.10
N ALA A 118 14.81 0.55 -18.60
CA ALA A 118 14.57 -0.73 -19.25
C ALA A 118 13.99 -0.57 -20.66
N GLY A 119 13.06 0.37 -20.86
CA GLY A 119 12.50 0.67 -22.17
C GLY A 119 13.54 1.24 -23.13
N TYR A 120 14.39 2.14 -22.66
CA TYR A 120 15.49 2.70 -23.45
C TYR A 120 16.49 1.61 -23.87
N GLU A 121 16.91 0.76 -22.94
CA GLU A 121 17.83 -0.35 -23.21
C GLU A 121 17.22 -1.37 -24.17
N ALA A 122 15.95 -1.73 -24.02
CA ALA A 122 15.27 -2.66 -24.91
C ALA A 122 15.24 -2.15 -26.36
N VAL A 123 14.96 -0.85 -26.54
CA VAL A 123 14.98 -0.21 -27.86
C VAL A 123 16.41 -0.15 -28.42
N GLN A 124 17.39 0.19 -27.58
CA GLN A 124 18.78 0.27 -28.01
C GLN A 124 19.32 -1.09 -28.46
N ARG A 125 18.98 -2.18 -27.76
CA ARG A 125 19.35 -3.55 -28.13
C ARG A 125 18.64 -4.05 -29.39
N LEU A 126 17.44 -3.54 -29.68
CA LEU A 126 16.75 -3.82 -30.93
C LEU A 126 17.47 -3.19 -32.14
N ILE A 127 18.06 -2.00 -31.95
CA ILE A 127 18.82 -1.28 -32.98
C ILE A 127 20.24 -1.84 -33.12
N ASN A 128 20.90 -2.14 -31.99
CA ASN A 128 22.27 -2.65 -31.94
C ASN A 128 22.33 -3.94 -31.10
N PRO A 129 22.18 -5.12 -31.73
CA PRO A 129 22.28 -6.39 -31.03
C PRO A 129 23.71 -6.63 -30.52
N HIS A 130 23.85 -6.87 -29.22
CA HIS A 130 25.12 -7.29 -28.63
C HIS A 130 25.05 -8.77 -28.24
N PRO A 131 26.09 -9.57 -28.51
CA PRO A 131 26.12 -10.97 -28.09
C PRO A 131 26.21 -11.06 -26.55
N VAL A 132 25.40 -11.96 -25.97
CA VAL A 132 25.45 -12.27 -24.54
C VAL A 132 26.55 -13.32 -24.31
N GLU A 133 27.65 -12.90 -23.69
CA GLU A 133 28.73 -13.80 -23.29
C GLU A 133 28.42 -14.46 -21.94
N HIS A 134 28.96 -15.66 -21.70
CA HIS A 134 28.84 -16.39 -20.43
C HIS A 134 27.41 -16.77 -19.98
N VAL A 135 26.57 -17.22 -20.93
CA VAL A 135 25.16 -17.62 -20.72
C VAL A 135 24.92 -18.49 -19.48
N GLY A 136 25.82 -19.45 -19.17
CA GLY A 136 25.66 -20.33 -18.01
C GLY A 136 25.73 -19.61 -16.66
N TRP A 137 26.64 -18.64 -16.51
CA TRP A 137 26.78 -17.85 -15.28
C TRP A 137 25.68 -16.80 -15.14
N VAL A 138 25.30 -16.17 -16.26
CA VAL A 138 24.11 -15.30 -16.34
C VAL A 138 22.87 -16.09 -15.93
N ALA A 139 22.75 -17.35 -16.37
CA ALA A 139 21.61 -18.17 -16.06
C ALA A 139 21.47 -18.48 -14.56
N LEU A 140 22.59 -18.82 -13.93
CA LEU A 140 22.62 -19.07 -12.50
C LEU A 140 22.32 -17.80 -11.68
N ALA A 141 22.93 -16.68 -12.04
CA ALA A 141 22.72 -15.40 -11.35
C ALA A 141 21.27 -14.90 -11.48
N GLY A 142 20.67 -15.01 -12.67
CA GLY A 142 19.28 -14.65 -12.91
C GLY A 142 18.29 -15.56 -12.16
N LEU A 143 18.57 -16.86 -12.05
CA LEU A 143 17.73 -17.77 -11.27
C LEU A 143 17.77 -17.46 -9.77
N LEU A 144 18.96 -17.19 -9.22
CA LEU A 144 19.11 -16.79 -7.82
C LEU A 144 18.46 -15.44 -7.54
N GLY A 145 18.62 -14.47 -8.45
CA GLY A 145 17.96 -13.18 -8.41
C GLY A 145 16.43 -13.33 -8.38
N PHE A 146 15.87 -14.12 -9.29
CA PHE A 146 14.43 -14.41 -9.34
C PHE A 146 13.92 -15.00 -8.03
N ILE A 147 14.58 -16.02 -7.48
CA ILE A 147 14.14 -16.67 -6.24
C ILE A 147 14.16 -15.68 -5.07
N GLY A 148 15.23 -14.89 -4.93
CA GLY A 148 15.34 -13.89 -3.88
C GLY A 148 14.25 -12.82 -3.98
N ASN A 149 14.09 -12.25 -5.18
CA ASN A 149 13.13 -11.19 -5.46
C ASN A 149 11.67 -11.65 -5.34
N GLU A 150 11.31 -12.84 -5.85
CA GLU A 150 9.94 -13.37 -5.73
C GLU A 150 9.60 -13.69 -4.27
N TRP A 151 10.54 -14.25 -3.50
CA TRP A 151 10.31 -14.51 -2.08
C TRP A 151 10.06 -13.20 -1.32
N VAL A 152 10.90 -12.19 -1.55
CA VAL A 152 10.77 -10.86 -0.94
C VAL A 152 9.47 -10.18 -1.36
N ALA A 153 9.11 -10.26 -2.65
CA ALA A 153 7.87 -9.72 -3.17
C ALA A 153 6.64 -10.31 -2.47
N LEU A 154 6.56 -11.64 -2.40
CA LEU A 154 5.45 -12.33 -1.75
C LEU A 154 5.35 -11.95 -0.27
N TYR A 155 6.49 -11.83 0.41
CA TYR A 155 6.54 -11.46 1.82
C TYR A 155 6.11 -10.01 2.05
N ARG A 156 6.69 -9.05 1.32
CA ARG A 156 6.35 -7.62 1.40
C ARG A 156 4.90 -7.34 1.03
N ILE A 157 4.40 -7.91 -0.06
CA ILE A 157 2.98 -7.74 -0.47
C ILE A 157 2.05 -8.30 0.60
N ARG A 158 2.35 -9.47 1.16
CA ARG A 158 1.52 -10.11 2.19
C ARG A 158 1.49 -9.28 3.47
N VAL A 159 2.64 -8.84 3.96
CA VAL A 159 2.69 -8.00 5.17
C VAL A 159 2.08 -6.63 4.89
N GLY A 160 2.40 -6.00 3.76
CA GLY A 160 1.87 -4.71 3.35
C GLY A 160 0.35 -4.69 3.29
N ARG A 161 -0.29 -5.70 2.68
CA ARG A 161 -1.75 -5.81 2.67
C ARG A 161 -2.33 -6.03 4.07
N ARG A 162 -1.68 -6.88 4.88
CA ARG A 162 -2.09 -7.14 6.27
C ARG A 162 -2.09 -5.85 7.10
N ILE A 163 -1.00 -5.11 7.09
CA ILE A 163 -0.87 -3.87 7.88
C ILE A 163 -1.56 -2.67 7.21
N GLY A 164 -1.91 -2.76 5.93
CA GLY A 164 -2.47 -1.62 5.18
C GLY A 164 -1.41 -0.60 4.78
N SER A 165 -0.21 -1.05 4.44
CA SER A 165 0.87 -0.20 3.92
C SER A 165 0.92 -0.26 2.40
N ALA A 166 0.47 0.80 1.73
CA ALA A 166 0.58 0.90 0.27
C ALA A 166 2.04 0.99 -0.18
N ALA A 167 2.91 1.66 0.60
CA ALA A 167 4.32 1.77 0.29
C ALA A 167 5.03 0.41 0.32
N LEU A 168 4.74 -0.45 1.32
CA LEU A 168 5.29 -1.79 1.37
C LEU A 168 4.73 -2.73 0.29
N VAL A 169 3.47 -2.54 -0.10
CA VAL A 169 2.91 -3.26 -1.26
C VAL A 169 3.57 -2.81 -2.57
N ALA A 170 3.77 -1.51 -2.77
CA ALA A 170 4.44 -0.97 -3.96
C ALA A 170 5.89 -1.48 -4.06
N ASP A 171 6.63 -1.46 -2.95
CA ASP A 171 7.99 -1.97 -2.86
C ASP A 171 8.07 -3.49 -3.09
N GLY A 172 7.06 -4.24 -2.62
CA GLY A 172 6.94 -5.67 -2.95
C GLY A 172 6.59 -5.93 -4.43
N LEU A 173 5.78 -5.08 -5.06
CA LEU A 173 5.49 -5.16 -6.49
C LEU A 173 6.70 -4.80 -7.35
N HIS A 174 7.53 -3.84 -6.91
CA HIS A 174 8.82 -3.53 -7.53
C HIS A 174 9.72 -4.77 -7.52
N ALA A 175 9.98 -5.35 -6.35
CA ALA A 175 10.77 -6.57 -6.22
C ALA A 175 10.23 -7.72 -7.09
N ARG A 176 8.90 -7.85 -7.19
CA ARG A 176 8.28 -8.86 -8.08
C ARG A 176 8.66 -8.65 -9.53
N THR A 177 8.68 -7.40 -9.95
CA THR A 177 9.01 -7.01 -11.31
C THR A 177 10.47 -7.31 -11.59
N ASP A 178 11.37 -7.03 -10.65
CA ASP A 178 12.80 -7.32 -10.77
C ASP A 178 13.05 -8.83 -10.87
N GLY A 179 12.30 -9.64 -10.13
CA GLY A 179 12.31 -11.10 -10.30
C GLY A 179 11.85 -11.55 -11.69
N ILE A 180 10.76 -10.98 -12.22
CA ILE A 180 10.29 -11.26 -13.58
C ILE A 180 11.34 -10.84 -14.61
N THR A 181 12.01 -9.70 -14.41
CA THR A 181 13.12 -9.23 -15.23
C THR A 181 14.25 -10.25 -15.24
N SER A 182 14.64 -10.77 -14.07
CA SER A 182 15.68 -11.81 -13.99
C SER A 182 15.30 -13.05 -14.81
N LEU A 183 14.05 -13.54 -14.73
CA LEU A 183 13.59 -14.68 -15.54
C LEU A 183 13.55 -14.37 -17.04
N ALA A 184 13.13 -13.18 -17.43
CA ALA A 184 13.04 -12.80 -18.82
C ALA A 184 14.44 -12.67 -19.46
N VAL A 185 15.47 -12.27 -18.70
CA VAL A 185 16.88 -12.34 -19.12
C VAL A 185 17.31 -13.80 -19.36
N LEU A 186 16.88 -14.76 -18.51
CA LEU A 186 17.12 -16.20 -18.75
C LEU A 186 16.46 -16.66 -20.06
N GLY A 187 15.22 -16.24 -20.29
CA GLY A 187 14.49 -16.52 -21.51
C GLY A 187 15.17 -15.95 -22.76
N GLY A 188 15.64 -14.70 -22.68
CA GLY A 188 16.40 -14.04 -23.74
C GLY A 188 17.71 -14.76 -24.05
N ALA A 189 18.50 -15.09 -23.03
CA ALA A 189 19.75 -15.81 -23.19
C ALA A 189 19.55 -17.24 -23.75
N GLY A 190 18.49 -17.94 -23.31
CA GLY A 190 18.11 -19.24 -23.85
C GLY A 190 17.67 -19.15 -25.32
N GLY A 191 16.91 -18.12 -25.68
CA GLY A 191 16.52 -17.87 -27.07
C GLY A 191 17.72 -17.57 -27.99
N ILE A 192 18.70 -16.81 -27.50
CA ILE A 192 19.97 -16.58 -28.22
C ILE A 192 20.72 -17.91 -28.40
N ALA A 193 20.81 -18.74 -27.36
CA ALA A 193 21.47 -20.04 -27.43
C ALA A 193 20.81 -21.00 -28.44
N LEU A 194 19.50 -20.86 -28.67
CA LEU A 194 18.75 -21.60 -29.70
C LEU A 194 18.86 -20.98 -31.11
N GLY A 195 19.66 -19.92 -31.28
CA GLY A 195 19.88 -19.26 -32.57
C GLY A 195 18.84 -18.20 -32.92
N PHE A 196 18.13 -17.63 -31.94
CA PHE A 196 17.18 -16.53 -32.12
C PHE A 196 17.71 -15.23 -31.46
N PRO A 197 18.53 -14.42 -32.17
CA PRO A 197 19.15 -13.21 -31.61
C PRO A 197 18.14 -12.14 -31.17
N LEU A 198 16.95 -12.13 -31.78
CA LEU A 198 15.87 -11.20 -31.45
C LEU A 198 15.15 -11.57 -30.13
N ALA A 199 15.47 -12.71 -29.50
CA ALA A 199 14.88 -13.10 -28.22
C ALA A 199 15.08 -12.00 -27.17
N ASP A 200 16.32 -11.54 -26.99
CA ASP A 200 16.70 -10.59 -25.95
C ASP A 200 15.96 -9.24 -26.04
N PRO A 201 15.92 -8.53 -27.18
CA PRO A 201 15.17 -7.27 -27.26
C PRO A 201 13.64 -7.47 -27.14
N ILE A 202 13.09 -8.62 -27.59
CA ILE A 202 11.66 -8.92 -27.41
C ILE A 202 11.34 -9.11 -25.92
N PHE A 203 12.15 -9.90 -25.20
CA PHE A 203 11.99 -10.06 -23.76
C PHE A 203 12.17 -8.73 -23.01
N GLY A 204 13.11 -7.88 -23.43
CA GLY A 204 13.28 -6.52 -22.91
C GLY A 204 12.00 -5.69 -23.03
N LEU A 205 11.35 -5.67 -24.20
CA LEU A 205 10.07 -4.96 -24.39
C LEU A 205 8.93 -5.55 -23.53
N VAL A 206 8.86 -6.88 -23.43
CA VAL A 206 7.88 -7.56 -22.57
C VAL A 206 8.07 -7.15 -21.11
N ILE A 207 9.31 -7.10 -20.62
CA ILE A 207 9.65 -6.62 -19.28
C ILE A 207 9.19 -5.17 -19.10
N THR A 208 9.49 -4.28 -20.06
CA THR A 208 9.06 -2.87 -19.98
C THR A 208 7.54 -2.75 -19.81
N VAL A 209 6.76 -3.52 -20.57
CA VAL A 209 5.29 -3.53 -20.46
C VAL A 209 4.84 -4.06 -19.09
N ALA A 210 5.52 -5.07 -18.55
CA ALA A 210 5.25 -5.59 -17.21
C ALA A 210 5.52 -4.54 -16.13
N ILE A 211 6.68 -3.85 -16.18
CA ILE A 211 7.02 -2.76 -15.24
C ILE A 211 5.98 -1.65 -15.33
N LEU A 212 5.57 -1.22 -16.53
CA LEU A 212 4.56 -0.17 -16.71
C LEU A 212 3.20 -0.55 -16.11
N THR A 213 2.81 -1.82 -16.18
CA THR A 213 1.56 -2.32 -15.59
C THR A 213 1.62 -2.27 -14.06
N VAL A 214 2.76 -2.63 -13.48
CA VAL A 214 3.02 -2.54 -12.04
C VAL A 214 3.06 -1.07 -11.60
N LEU A 215 3.78 -0.22 -12.32
CA LEU A 215 3.86 1.22 -12.09
C LEU A 215 2.46 1.84 -12.04
N ARG A 216 1.60 1.54 -13.02
CA ARG A 216 0.23 2.06 -13.06
C ARG A 216 -0.57 1.67 -11.82
N THR A 217 -0.38 0.45 -11.33
CA THR A 217 -1.09 -0.06 -10.15
C THR A 217 -0.56 0.59 -8.88
N ALA A 218 0.76 0.56 -8.67
CA ALA A 218 1.41 1.18 -7.51
C ALA A 218 1.15 2.69 -7.44
N ALA A 219 1.28 3.40 -8.57
CA ALA A 219 0.99 4.83 -8.65
C ALA A 219 -0.47 5.10 -8.29
N ARG A 220 -1.44 4.36 -8.86
CA ARG A 220 -2.86 4.54 -8.53
C ARG A 220 -3.12 4.38 -7.03
N ASP A 221 -2.53 3.38 -6.39
CA ASP A 221 -2.77 3.09 -4.98
C ASP A 221 -2.14 4.17 -4.08
N VAL A 222 -0.91 4.61 -4.38
CA VAL A 222 -0.23 5.69 -3.64
C VAL A 222 -0.93 7.04 -3.84
N PHE A 223 -1.26 7.41 -5.08
CA PHE A 223 -1.94 8.68 -5.37
C PHE A 223 -3.36 8.72 -4.77
N ARG A 224 -4.09 7.61 -4.78
CA ARG A 224 -5.40 7.54 -4.09
C ARG A 224 -5.24 7.87 -2.61
N ARG A 225 -4.25 7.31 -1.93
CA ARG A 225 -4.01 7.60 -0.51
C ARG A 225 -3.60 9.05 -0.25
N LEU A 226 -2.78 9.63 -1.12
CA LEU A 226 -2.42 11.04 -1.03
C LEU A 226 -3.63 11.97 -1.18
N MET A 227 -4.65 11.55 -1.95
CA MET A 227 -5.92 12.25 -2.10
C MET A 227 -6.99 11.82 -1.10
N ASP A 228 -6.60 11.18 0.01
CA ASP A 228 -7.50 10.67 1.05
C ASP A 228 -8.56 9.66 0.56
N GLY A 229 -8.28 8.96 -0.54
CA GLY A 229 -9.12 7.90 -1.07
C GLY A 229 -9.11 6.64 -0.19
N VAL A 230 -10.30 6.14 0.11
CA VAL A 230 -10.54 4.91 0.91
C VAL A 230 -11.35 3.91 0.07
N ASP A 231 -11.24 2.63 0.40
CA ASP A 231 -12.08 1.60 -0.22
C ASP A 231 -13.55 1.81 0.18
N PRO A 232 -14.50 1.89 -0.77
CA PRO A 232 -15.93 2.06 -0.45
C PRO A 232 -16.47 1.03 0.53
N GLU A 233 -15.94 -0.20 0.56
CA GLU A 233 -16.39 -1.23 1.49
C GLU A 233 -16.20 -0.82 2.96
N PHE A 234 -15.17 -0.02 3.28
CA PHE A 234 -14.98 0.53 4.63
C PHE A 234 -16.04 1.58 4.99
N ILE A 235 -16.44 2.40 4.01
CA ILE A 235 -17.52 3.39 4.20
C ILE A 235 -18.85 2.67 4.40
N ASP A 236 -19.19 1.72 3.53
CA ASP A 236 -20.42 0.93 3.60
C ASP A 236 -20.54 0.19 4.95
N THR A 237 -19.43 -0.38 5.42
CA THR A 237 -19.34 -1.07 6.72
C THR A 237 -19.60 -0.11 7.89
N ALA A 238 -19.00 1.08 7.86
CA ALA A 238 -19.19 2.08 8.90
C ALA A 238 -20.62 2.63 8.92
N GLU A 239 -21.18 2.98 7.75
CA GLU A 239 -22.56 3.47 7.65
C GLU A 239 -23.55 2.41 8.17
N THR A 240 -23.34 1.14 7.82
CA THR A 240 -24.17 0.04 8.32
C THR A 240 -24.08 -0.12 9.83
N ALA A 241 -22.88 -0.06 10.40
CA ALA A 241 -22.66 -0.18 11.84
C ALA A 241 -23.30 0.99 12.62
N LEU A 242 -23.11 2.22 12.12
CA LEU A 242 -23.66 3.43 12.73
C LEU A 242 -25.19 3.46 12.65
N ALA A 243 -25.77 3.09 11.52
CA ALA A 243 -27.22 3.05 11.32
C ALA A 243 -27.91 1.97 12.18
N ALA A 244 -27.21 0.89 12.53
CA ALA A 244 -27.73 -0.16 13.40
C ALA A 244 -27.71 0.22 14.89
N ARG A 245 -27.02 1.30 15.28
CA ARG A 245 -26.82 1.66 16.68
C ARG A 245 -28.08 2.28 17.29
N PRO A 246 -28.54 1.81 18.47
CA PRO A 246 -29.67 2.42 19.17
C PRO A 246 -29.42 3.89 19.50
N GLY A 247 -30.42 4.73 19.23
CA GLY A 247 -30.37 6.18 19.47
C GLY A 247 -29.86 7.02 18.29
N VAL A 248 -29.33 6.38 17.24
CA VAL A 248 -29.04 7.04 15.95
C VAL A 248 -30.31 7.03 15.09
N ARG A 249 -30.76 8.20 14.63
CA ARG A 249 -31.92 8.33 13.73
C ARG A 249 -31.51 8.23 12.27
N SER A 250 -30.42 8.89 11.90
CA SER A 250 -29.82 8.84 10.56
C SER A 250 -28.32 9.09 10.61
N VAL A 251 -27.61 8.54 9.62
CA VAL A 251 -26.20 8.82 9.36
C VAL A 251 -26.14 9.89 8.27
N ARG A 252 -25.66 11.08 8.60
CA ARG A 252 -25.63 12.23 7.68
C ARG A 252 -24.43 12.17 6.75
N SER A 253 -23.26 11.88 7.31
CA SER A 253 -22.04 11.71 6.53
C SER A 253 -21.04 10.82 7.27
N VAL A 254 -20.30 10.03 6.50
CA VAL A 254 -19.11 9.31 6.96
C VAL A 254 -17.98 9.67 6.01
N ARG A 255 -16.88 10.16 6.57
CA ARG A 255 -15.64 10.43 5.84
C ARG A 255 -14.52 9.66 6.51
N MET A 256 -13.63 9.11 5.70
CA MET A 256 -12.45 8.42 6.19
C MET A 256 -11.22 8.86 5.42
N ARG A 257 -10.06 8.83 6.06
CA ARG A 257 -8.78 9.08 5.43
C ARG A 257 -7.68 8.21 6.01
N TRP A 258 -6.69 7.91 5.18
CA TRP A 258 -5.47 7.23 5.63
C TRP A 258 -4.50 8.25 6.22
N ILE A 259 -3.91 7.90 7.37
CA ILE A 259 -2.72 8.55 7.91
C ILE A 259 -1.67 7.46 8.08
N GLY A 260 -0.73 7.37 7.13
CA GLY A 260 0.14 6.21 6.99
C GLY A 260 -0.68 4.95 6.69
N HIS A 261 -0.60 3.95 7.58
CA HIS A 261 -1.33 2.69 7.44
C HIS A 261 -2.55 2.55 8.38
N CYS A 262 -2.95 3.63 9.07
CA CYS A 262 -4.15 3.67 9.91
C CYS A 262 -5.24 4.54 9.28
N LEU A 263 -6.50 4.15 9.47
CA LEU A 263 -7.67 4.95 9.10
C LEU A 263 -8.05 5.89 10.26
N HIS A 264 -8.51 7.07 9.90
CA HIS A 264 -9.22 8.00 10.77
C HIS A 264 -10.58 8.29 10.14
N ALA A 265 -11.63 8.33 10.96
CA ALA A 265 -12.98 8.63 10.50
C ALA A 265 -13.52 9.91 11.14
N ASP A 266 -14.31 10.64 10.37
CA ASP A 266 -15.19 11.71 10.85
C ASP A 266 -16.61 11.30 10.45
N ALA A 267 -17.52 11.21 11.42
CA ALA A 267 -18.92 10.86 11.16
C ALA A 267 -19.89 11.85 11.82
N GLU A 268 -20.98 12.11 11.13
CA GLU A 268 -22.05 13.00 11.56
C GLU A 268 -23.34 12.19 11.69
N LEU A 269 -23.93 12.20 12.88
CA LEU A 269 -25.11 11.41 13.23
C LEU A 269 -26.24 12.34 13.66
N ASP A 270 -27.45 12.11 13.18
CA ASP A 270 -28.64 12.78 13.70
C ASP A 270 -29.21 11.96 14.87
N ILE A 271 -29.40 12.61 16.01
CA ILE A 271 -29.91 12.01 17.24
C ILE A 271 -31.14 12.78 17.75
N ASP A 272 -31.89 12.19 18.67
CA ASP A 272 -33.07 12.84 19.23
C ASP A 272 -32.74 14.16 19.97
N PRO A 273 -33.34 15.30 19.60
CA PRO A 273 -33.05 16.60 20.20
C PRO A 273 -33.51 16.72 21.65
N THR A 274 -34.34 15.80 22.14
CA THR A 274 -34.83 15.79 23.53
C THR A 274 -33.85 15.16 24.51
N LEU A 275 -32.80 14.50 24.01
CA LEU A 275 -31.75 13.89 24.82
C LEU A 275 -30.91 14.94 25.54
N SER A 276 -30.48 14.60 26.75
CA SER A 276 -29.46 15.39 27.44
C SER A 276 -28.11 15.29 26.71
N LEU A 277 -27.24 16.28 26.92
CA LEU A 277 -25.88 16.27 26.37
C LEU A 277 -25.09 15.02 26.79
N ALA A 278 -25.31 14.52 28.01
CA ALA A 278 -24.65 13.31 28.50
C ALA A 278 -25.11 12.06 27.73
N GLU A 279 -26.41 11.92 27.46
CA GLU A 279 -26.95 10.80 26.67
C GLU A 279 -26.49 10.87 25.21
N ALA A 280 -26.51 12.06 24.61
CA ALA A 280 -25.95 12.30 23.28
C ALA A 280 -24.48 11.90 23.20
N HIS A 281 -23.68 12.27 24.22
CA HIS A 281 -22.27 11.90 24.30
C HIS A 281 -22.08 10.38 24.43
N HIS A 282 -22.91 9.68 25.21
CA HIS A 282 -22.84 8.21 25.31
C HIS A 282 -23.18 7.51 23.99
N ILE A 283 -24.15 8.03 23.22
CA ILE A 283 -24.44 7.52 21.88
C ILE A 283 -23.24 7.71 20.97
N ALA A 284 -22.69 8.93 20.91
CA ALA A 284 -21.54 9.28 20.09
C ALA A 284 -20.28 8.45 20.47
N HIS A 285 -20.00 8.31 21.76
CA HIS A 285 -18.83 7.58 22.24
C HIS A 285 -18.92 6.09 21.94
N GLY A 286 -20.08 5.46 22.13
CA GLY A 286 -20.19 4.07 21.72
C GLY A 286 -20.27 3.89 20.19
N ALA A 287 -20.69 4.91 19.42
CA ALA A 287 -20.59 4.88 17.97
C ALA A 287 -19.12 4.89 17.52
N GLU A 288 -18.28 5.70 18.15
CA GLU A 288 -16.82 5.65 17.98
C GLU A 288 -16.28 4.24 18.30
N HIS A 289 -16.68 3.68 19.44
CA HIS A 289 -16.27 2.34 19.85
C HIS A 289 -16.69 1.25 18.84
N ASP A 290 -17.94 1.26 18.38
CA ASP A 290 -18.45 0.32 17.37
C ASP A 290 -17.64 0.41 16.08
N LEU A 291 -17.34 1.63 15.62
CA LEU A 291 -16.54 1.84 14.41
C LEU A 291 -15.12 1.29 14.56
N VAL A 292 -14.45 1.55 15.69
CA VAL A 292 -13.06 1.09 15.93
C VAL A 292 -13.00 -0.45 15.94
N HIS A 293 -14.08 -1.12 16.38
CA HIS A 293 -14.14 -2.58 16.38
C HIS A 293 -14.53 -3.21 15.05
N VAL A 294 -15.40 -2.57 14.28
CA VAL A 294 -15.96 -3.15 13.05
C VAL A 294 -15.14 -2.77 11.81
N VAL A 295 -14.59 -1.56 11.77
CA VAL A 295 -13.80 -1.06 10.62
C VAL A 295 -12.34 -1.45 10.79
N PRO A 296 -11.78 -2.31 9.92
CA PRO A 296 -10.39 -2.73 10.03
C PRO A 296 -9.43 -1.53 9.96
N LYS A 297 -8.45 -1.50 10.87
CA LYS A 297 -7.37 -0.49 10.91
C LYS A 297 -7.84 0.93 11.23
N LEU A 298 -9.09 1.11 11.68
CA LEU A 298 -9.55 2.38 12.21
C LEU A 298 -8.90 2.64 13.57
N ALA A 299 -8.10 3.70 13.68
CA ALA A 299 -7.42 4.05 14.91
C ALA A 299 -8.29 4.90 15.84
N THR A 300 -9.10 5.79 15.26
CA THR A 300 -10.03 6.66 16.00
C THR A 300 -11.11 7.20 15.04
N ALA A 301 -12.25 7.56 15.61
CA ALA A 301 -13.33 8.23 14.90
C ALA A 301 -13.80 9.46 15.69
N MET A 302 -13.92 10.60 15.04
CA MET A 302 -14.59 11.76 15.61
C MET A 302 -16.07 11.73 15.23
N ILE A 303 -16.94 11.63 16.25
CA ILE A 303 -18.38 11.57 16.06
C ILE A 303 -19.00 12.91 16.46
N HIS A 304 -19.67 13.55 15.52
CA HIS A 304 -20.48 14.74 15.78
C HIS A 304 -21.96 14.36 15.81
N ALA A 305 -22.63 14.65 16.92
CA ALA A 305 -24.04 14.39 17.11
C ALA A 305 -24.87 15.66 16.84
N TYR A 306 -25.60 15.66 15.74
CA TYR A 306 -26.55 16.71 15.38
C TYR A 306 -27.91 16.44 16.04
N PRO A 307 -28.60 17.47 16.54
CA PRO A 307 -30.02 17.36 16.85
C PRO A 307 -30.77 17.10 15.54
N ALA A 308 -31.56 16.04 15.49
CA ALA A 308 -32.40 15.75 14.33
C ALA A 308 -33.48 16.82 14.20
N ASP A 309 -33.52 17.51 13.07
CA ASP A 309 -34.67 18.32 12.68
C ASP A 309 -35.75 17.41 12.09
N ASP A 310 -37.00 17.53 12.57
CA ASP A 310 -38.14 16.80 12.00
C ASP A 310 -38.49 17.28 10.57
N ASP A 311 -37.93 18.42 10.14
CA ASP A 311 -38.08 19.00 8.81
C ASP A 311 -36.77 18.95 8.00
N ASN A 312 -36.73 18.07 6.99
CA ASN A 312 -35.86 18.06 5.81
C ASN A 312 -34.57 17.18 5.85
N PRO A 313 -34.61 15.94 5.30
CA PRO A 313 -33.46 15.02 5.29
C PRO A 313 -32.36 15.29 4.22
N ALA A 314 -32.36 16.41 3.48
CA ALA A 314 -31.59 16.47 2.23
C ALA A 314 -30.64 17.66 1.99
N GLU A 315 -30.58 18.70 2.82
CA GLU A 315 -30.08 20.01 2.32
C GLU A 315 -28.78 20.61 2.86
N LEU A 316 -27.92 19.89 3.60
CA LEU A 316 -26.65 20.50 4.05
C LEU A 316 -25.36 20.02 3.37
N PHE A 317 -25.38 18.89 2.66
CA PHE A 317 -24.33 18.55 1.69
C PHE A 317 -24.92 17.67 0.58
N PRO A 318 -25.04 18.15 -0.67
CA PRO A 318 -25.41 17.27 -1.77
C PRO A 318 -24.23 16.34 -2.04
N GLN A 319 -24.25 15.13 -1.47
CA GLN A 319 -23.60 13.98 -2.09
C GLN A 319 -24.39 13.64 -3.35
N SER A 320 -24.20 14.46 -4.39
CA SER A 320 -24.73 14.20 -5.72
C SER A 320 -24.21 12.85 -6.24
N ASP A 321 -25.13 11.92 -6.48
CA ASP A 321 -25.16 11.02 -7.64
C ASP A 321 -23.91 10.22 -8.06
N LEU A 322 -22.96 9.94 -7.16
CA LEU A 322 -21.81 9.11 -7.51
C LEU A 322 -22.10 7.61 -7.45
N THR A 323 -23.14 7.15 -6.75
CA THR A 323 -23.54 5.73 -6.68
C THR A 323 -24.25 5.24 -7.93
N ALA A 324 -25.08 6.08 -8.57
CA ALA A 324 -25.75 5.73 -9.83
C ALA A 324 -24.78 5.59 -11.01
N THR A 325 -23.75 6.45 -11.05
CA THR A 325 -22.77 6.48 -12.15
C THR A 325 -21.70 5.39 -11.99
N THR A 326 -21.28 5.05 -10.77
CA THR A 326 -20.31 3.97 -10.52
C THR A 326 -20.88 2.58 -10.78
N LEU A 327 -22.16 2.32 -10.46
CA LEU A 327 -22.82 1.05 -10.77
C LEU A 327 -22.98 0.83 -12.29
N GLN A 328 -23.29 1.88 -13.06
CA GLN A 328 -23.31 1.79 -14.53
C GLN A 328 -21.90 1.59 -15.12
N THR A 329 -20.89 2.23 -14.56
CA THR A 329 -19.50 2.11 -15.04
C THR A 329 -18.92 0.73 -14.72
N ARG A 330 -19.22 0.17 -13.53
CA ARG A 330 -18.84 -1.20 -13.14
C ARG A 330 -19.56 -2.25 -13.99
N ARG A 331 -20.85 -2.06 -14.34
CA ARG A 331 -21.57 -2.92 -15.29
C ARG A 331 -21.02 -2.83 -16.72
N ARG A 332 -20.57 -1.66 -17.18
CA ARG A 332 -19.90 -1.51 -18.50
C ARG A 332 -18.51 -2.16 -18.52
N TRP A 333 -17.76 -2.07 -17.43
CA TRP A 333 -16.44 -2.69 -17.30
C TRP A 333 -16.55 -4.22 -17.22
N LEU A 334 -17.45 -4.76 -16.39
CA LEU A 334 -17.72 -6.21 -16.30
C LEU A 334 -18.20 -6.81 -17.63
N ARG A 335 -19.04 -6.09 -18.40
CA ARG A 335 -19.46 -6.52 -19.75
C ARG A 335 -18.34 -6.47 -20.80
N ARG A 336 -17.29 -5.66 -20.60
CA ARG A 336 -16.10 -5.65 -21.48
C ARG A 336 -15.12 -6.77 -21.12
N VAL A 337 -14.99 -7.09 -19.84
CA VAL A 337 -14.10 -8.17 -19.37
C VAL A 337 -14.66 -9.56 -19.69
N LEU A 338 -15.99 -9.75 -19.59
CA LEU A 338 -16.64 -11.03 -19.92
C LEU A 338 -16.84 -11.28 -21.43
N LYS A 339 -16.55 -10.31 -22.29
CA LYS A 339 -16.58 -10.46 -23.77
C LYS A 339 -15.22 -10.76 -24.40
N LEU A 340 -14.18 -10.96 -23.57
CA LEU A 340 -12.81 -11.25 -24.00
C LEU A 340 -12.30 -12.61 -23.47
N GLN A 341 -13.21 -13.53 -23.12
CA GLN A 341 -12.93 -14.97 -23.11
C GLN A 341 -13.47 -15.58 -24.38
#